data_AF-A0A1F3C8P2-F1
#
_entry.id   AF-A0A1F3C8P2-F1
#
_cell.length_a   1.000
_cell.length_b   1.000
_cell.length_c   1.000
_cell.angle_alpha   90.00
_cell.angle_beta   90.00
_cell.angle_gamma   90.00
#
_symmetry.space_group_name_H-M   'P 1'
#
loop_
_entity.id
_entity.type
_entity.pdbx_description
1 polymer ?
#
loop_
_entity_poly.entity_id
_entity_poly.type
_entity_poly.pdbx_seq_one_letter_code
_entity_poly.pdbx_strand_id
1 'polypeptide(L)'
;MMMSAPGDRGAGVSAPATTAVGADLPAPAEEIADDFDSLVFSQARPALDEISPGTPLVPRPWEGLAMPLPSPAIPSPTRAGAPALPEGDLASTRVPRLLAALHVARATGALTLARGPLKKLVLFEEGRPVFAVSNVPSERFAVRCVREGVLSPEALGAILAEIGPRSPLNEALVARGVLDDARRVRMIGDQISEILWSTFAWREGSYRLLAGSRARRPIARMVLCPGSLVLEGLRRTATLERLRLDLPDMLALAPAADPPFAHGDLAIAAGEASMLGQADGTKTVRDLIVLSGLDERSSLAFLQGCREIGILDEVTRALAGTRRIGFM
;
A
#
# COMPACT_ATOMS: atom_id res chain seq x y z
N MET A 1 54.34 -1.56 -69.51
CA MET A 1 53.41 -2.58 -68.98
C MET A 1 52.59 -1.90 -67.91
N MET A 2 51.28 -1.74 -68.17
CA MET A 2 50.13 -1.44 -67.28
C MET A 2 50.34 -0.58 -66.01
N MET A 3 49.48 0.35 -65.60
CA MET A 3 48.22 0.89 -66.12
C MET A 3 47.90 2.13 -65.28
N SER A 4 47.46 3.19 -65.94
CA SER A 4 46.87 4.39 -65.35
C SER A 4 45.55 4.07 -64.64
N ALA A 5 45.31 4.71 -63.50
CA ALA A 5 43.97 4.85 -62.92
C ALA A 5 43.42 6.25 -63.27
N PRO A 6 42.23 6.32 -63.86
CA PRO A 6 41.30 7.39 -63.53
C PRO A 6 39.86 6.86 -63.39
N GLY A 7 39.02 7.58 -62.66
CA GLY A 7 37.58 7.32 -62.74
C GLY A 7 36.76 7.79 -61.57
N ASP A 8 36.74 9.10 -61.36
CA ASP A 8 35.62 9.78 -60.70
C ASP A 8 34.37 9.67 -61.60
N ARG A 9 33.29 9.09 -61.08
CA ARG A 9 31.95 9.15 -61.67
C ARG A 9 30.91 9.17 -60.55
N GLY A 10 30.33 10.34 -60.36
CA GLY A 10 29.05 10.50 -59.69
C GLY A 10 27.96 9.68 -60.38
N ALA A 11 27.12 9.05 -59.58
CA ALA A 11 25.87 8.44 -60.00
C ALA A 11 24.80 8.72 -58.94
N GLY A 12 23.62 9.09 -59.43
CA GLY A 12 22.51 9.70 -58.73
C GLY A 12 22.09 9.03 -57.42
N VAL A 13 21.81 9.90 -56.45
CA VAL A 13 20.94 9.60 -55.30
C VAL A 13 19.52 9.39 -55.85
N SER A 14 19.14 8.12 -56.01
CA SER A 14 17.77 7.71 -56.29
C SER A 14 17.07 7.50 -54.94
N ALA A 15 16.12 8.38 -54.63
CA ALA A 15 15.21 8.22 -53.52
C ALA A 15 14.25 7.04 -53.79
N PRO A 16 14.06 6.08 -52.87
CA PRO A 16 12.95 5.18 -52.97
C PRO A 16 11.68 5.84 -52.43
N ALA A 17 10.63 5.72 -53.24
CA ALA A 17 9.30 6.24 -53.02
C ALA A 17 8.67 5.70 -51.74
N THR A 18 8.10 6.63 -50.97
CA THR A 18 7.05 6.42 -49.98
C THR A 18 5.91 5.60 -50.60
N THR A 19 5.81 4.33 -50.23
CA THR A 19 4.58 3.55 -50.41
C THR A 19 4.16 3.08 -49.02
N ALA A 20 3.16 3.78 -48.50
CA ALA A 20 2.43 3.39 -47.31
C ALA A 20 1.70 2.07 -47.59
N VAL A 21 2.06 1.02 -46.87
CA VAL A 21 1.26 -0.20 -46.74
C VAL A 21 0.99 -0.36 -45.25
N GLY A 22 -0.29 -0.33 -44.91
CA GLY A 22 -0.80 -0.21 -43.55
C GLY A 22 -0.25 -1.28 -42.62
N ALA A 23 0.38 -0.82 -41.55
CA ALA A 23 0.47 -1.58 -40.32
C ALA A 23 -0.96 -1.67 -39.77
N ASP A 24 -1.61 -2.80 -40.02
CA ASP A 24 -2.83 -3.18 -39.32
C ASP A 24 -2.41 -3.52 -37.88
N LEU A 25 -2.33 -2.48 -37.05
CA LEU A 25 -2.25 -2.58 -35.61
C LEU A 25 -3.51 -3.33 -35.16
N PRO A 26 -3.40 -4.48 -34.46
CA PRO A 26 -4.59 -5.03 -33.82
C PRO A 26 -5.15 -3.96 -32.87
N ALA A 27 -6.47 -3.79 -33.00
CA ALA A 27 -7.32 -2.75 -32.43
C ALA A 27 -7.28 -2.72 -30.88
N PRO A 28 -7.91 -1.70 -30.25
CA PRO A 28 -7.49 -1.14 -28.98
C PRO A 28 -7.67 -2.10 -27.80
N ALA A 29 -6.91 -1.80 -26.75
CA ALA A 29 -7.02 -2.36 -25.41
C ALA A 29 -8.44 -2.82 -25.10
N GLU A 30 -8.62 -4.15 -24.99
CA GLU A 30 -9.78 -4.71 -24.31
C GLU A 30 -9.92 -3.97 -22.98
N GLU A 31 -11.06 -3.31 -22.80
CA GLU A 31 -11.48 -2.75 -21.53
C GLU A 31 -11.52 -3.88 -20.49
N ILE A 32 -10.40 -4.12 -19.81
CA ILE A 32 -10.37 -4.86 -18.54
C ILE A 32 -10.85 -3.89 -17.44
N ALA A 33 -11.99 -3.25 -17.69
CA ALA A 33 -12.67 -2.35 -16.80
C ALA A 33 -14.07 -2.94 -16.57
N ASP A 34 -14.15 -3.84 -15.58
CA ASP A 34 -15.27 -3.96 -14.63
C ASP A 34 -15.18 -5.23 -13.76
N ASP A 35 -14.30 -6.17 -14.11
CA ASP A 35 -14.34 -7.51 -13.51
C ASP A 35 -13.36 -7.75 -12.33
N PHE A 36 -12.73 -6.70 -11.78
CA PHE A 36 -11.93 -6.86 -10.55
C PHE A 36 -12.79 -7.31 -9.38
N ASP A 37 -14.04 -6.83 -9.33
CA ASP A 37 -14.99 -7.23 -8.31
C ASP A 37 -15.52 -8.65 -8.54
N SER A 38 -15.63 -9.15 -9.77
CA SER A 38 -16.16 -10.51 -9.98
C SER A 38 -15.10 -11.61 -9.82
N LEU A 39 -13.84 -11.31 -10.16
CA LEU A 39 -12.71 -12.23 -9.96
C LEU A 39 -12.49 -12.59 -8.49
N VAL A 40 -12.96 -11.74 -7.56
CA VAL A 40 -12.75 -11.90 -6.11
C VAL A 40 -14.05 -11.90 -5.30
N PHE A 41 -15.17 -11.30 -5.74
CA PHE A 41 -16.38 -11.13 -4.92
C PHE A 41 -17.65 -11.80 -5.46
N SER A 42 -18.38 -12.44 -4.54
CA SER A 42 -19.82 -12.67 -4.63
C SER A 42 -20.50 -11.45 -4.06
N GLN A 43 -21.56 -10.98 -4.71
CA GLN A 43 -22.20 -9.68 -4.48
C GLN A 43 -22.20 -9.29 -2.99
N ALA A 44 -21.48 -8.22 -2.72
CA ALA A 44 -21.20 -7.69 -1.40
C ALA A 44 -22.16 -6.54 -1.09
N ARG A 45 -23.04 -6.71 -0.10
CA ARG A 45 -23.82 -5.58 0.43
C ARG A 45 -22.94 -4.67 1.31
N PRO A 46 -23.16 -3.35 1.29
CA PRO A 46 -22.54 -2.43 2.26
C PRO A 46 -22.95 -2.81 3.69
N ALA A 47 -22.06 -2.57 4.65
CA ALA A 47 -22.17 -3.03 6.04
C ALA A 47 -23.20 -2.25 6.88
N LEU A 48 -24.43 -2.04 6.39
CA LEU A 48 -25.49 -1.33 7.12
C LEU A 48 -26.91 -1.94 7.05
N ASP A 49 -27.09 -3.17 6.56
CA ASP A 49 -28.39 -3.84 6.63
C ASP A 49 -28.28 -5.27 7.18
N GLU A 50 -28.12 -5.37 8.50
CA GLU A 50 -28.57 -6.54 9.25
C GLU A 50 -29.53 -6.10 10.36
N ILE A 51 -30.70 -5.59 9.95
CA ILE A 51 -31.91 -5.77 10.76
C ILE A 51 -32.55 -7.06 10.26
N SER A 52 -32.45 -8.12 11.07
CA SER A 52 -33.20 -9.36 10.85
C SER A 52 -34.71 -9.09 10.82
N PRO A 53 -35.44 -9.46 9.75
CA PRO A 53 -36.89 -9.58 9.84
C PRO A 53 -37.23 -11.04 10.18
N GLY A 54 -37.76 -11.29 11.38
CA GLY A 54 -38.50 -12.53 11.62
C GLY A 54 -38.47 -13.13 13.01
N THR A 55 -38.91 -12.42 14.04
CA THR A 55 -39.73 -13.06 15.09
C THR A 55 -40.70 -12.02 15.65
N PRO A 56 -42.02 -12.12 15.41
CA PRO A 56 -42.97 -11.28 16.13
C PRO A 56 -43.11 -11.82 17.55
N LEU A 57 -42.50 -11.12 18.51
CA LEU A 57 -42.95 -11.16 19.91
C LEU A 57 -44.26 -10.39 19.99
N VAL A 58 -45.32 -11.12 20.31
CA VAL A 58 -46.67 -10.61 20.58
C VAL A 58 -46.60 -9.47 21.60
N PRO A 59 -47.25 -8.31 21.37
CA PRO A 59 -47.18 -7.19 22.31
C PRO A 59 -48.00 -7.49 23.57
N ARG A 60 -47.46 -7.15 24.75
CA ARG A 60 -48.26 -7.05 25.98
C ARG A 60 -48.74 -5.61 26.15
N PRO A 61 -50.05 -5.36 26.32
CA PRO A 61 -50.61 -4.01 26.36
C PRO A 61 -50.91 -3.57 27.80
N TRP A 62 -49.92 -3.01 28.50
CA TRP A 62 -50.07 -2.08 29.63
C TRP A 62 -48.67 -1.74 30.18
N GLU A 63 -48.53 -0.57 30.81
CA GLU A 63 -47.29 0.15 31.19
C GLU A 63 -46.78 1.09 30.07
N GLY A 64 -47.32 2.31 29.88
CA GLY A 64 -48.04 3.15 30.83
C GLY A 64 -47.08 3.81 31.82
N LEU A 65 -46.73 5.07 31.54
CA LEU A 65 -46.24 6.12 32.47
C LEU A 65 -44.72 6.19 32.72
N ALA A 66 -44.04 7.10 32.01
CA ALA A 66 -43.43 8.30 32.59
C ALA A 66 -42.53 9.00 31.57
N MET A 67 -42.94 10.18 31.10
CA MET A 67 -42.00 11.19 30.65
C MET A 67 -41.32 11.81 31.88
N PRO A 68 -40.04 12.17 31.77
CA PRO A 68 -39.73 13.60 31.83
C PRO A 68 -38.76 14.06 30.73
N LEU A 69 -39.05 15.22 30.13
CA LEU A 69 -38.05 16.10 29.51
C LEU A 69 -37.43 17.00 30.61
N PRO A 70 -36.36 17.77 30.34
CA PRO A 70 -35.04 17.44 29.81
C PRO A 70 -33.93 17.94 30.78
N SER A 71 -32.66 17.59 30.57
CA SER A 71 -31.56 18.47 30.99
C SER A 71 -30.33 18.29 30.09
N PRO A 72 -29.69 19.38 29.62
CA PRO A 72 -28.53 19.31 28.75
C PRO A 72 -27.29 19.04 29.63
N ALA A 73 -26.65 17.89 29.45
CA ALA A 73 -25.44 17.57 30.19
C ALA A 73 -24.35 17.04 29.26
N ILE A 74 -23.53 17.99 28.81
CA ILE A 74 -22.08 17.95 28.58
C ILE A 74 -21.56 16.82 27.66
N PRO A 75 -20.93 17.14 26.51
CA PRO A 75 -20.23 16.14 25.74
C PRO A 75 -19.16 15.48 26.62
N SER A 76 -19.27 14.16 26.80
CA SER A 76 -18.18 13.37 27.37
C SER A 76 -16.94 13.56 26.51
N PRO A 77 -15.73 13.64 27.10
CA PRO A 77 -14.52 13.93 26.34
C PRO A 77 -14.39 12.88 25.25
N THR A 78 -14.44 13.35 24.00
CA THR A 78 -14.16 12.54 22.82
C THR A 78 -12.83 11.84 23.06
N ARG A 79 -12.87 10.52 23.25
CA ARG A 79 -11.69 9.70 23.01
C ARG A 79 -11.42 9.84 21.52
N ALA A 80 -10.48 10.70 21.14
CA ALA A 80 -10.07 10.84 19.75
C ALA A 80 -9.37 9.54 19.34
N GLY A 81 -10.07 8.66 18.61
CA GLY A 81 -9.51 7.37 18.23
C GLY A 81 -10.53 6.43 17.59
N ALA A 82 -10.98 6.81 16.38
CA ALA A 82 -11.69 6.05 15.31
C ALA A 82 -12.91 5.18 15.72
N PRO A 83 -14.06 5.30 15.01
CA PRO A 83 -14.13 4.72 13.66
C PRO A 83 -15.09 5.42 12.66
N ALA A 84 -14.71 5.42 11.38
CA ALA A 84 -15.60 5.05 10.28
C ALA A 84 -14.70 4.71 9.07
N LEU A 85 -14.51 3.43 8.75
CA LEU A 85 -13.78 3.01 7.54
C LEU A 85 -14.72 2.34 6.51
N PRO A 86 -15.27 3.12 5.57
CA PRO A 86 -15.84 2.53 4.35
C PRO A 86 -15.22 3.09 3.06
N GLU A 87 -14.90 4.38 2.95
CA GLU A 87 -14.20 4.98 1.81
C GLU A 87 -13.64 6.38 2.13
N GLY A 88 -12.65 6.85 1.34
CA GLY A 88 -12.03 8.16 1.51
C GLY A 88 -10.99 8.47 0.44
N ASP A 89 -10.23 9.55 0.64
CA ASP A 89 -9.23 10.05 -0.31
C ASP A 89 -7.78 9.94 0.24
N LEU A 90 -6.85 9.58 -0.65
CA LEU A 90 -5.45 9.30 -0.36
C LEU A 90 -4.58 10.54 -0.12
N ALA A 91 -5.06 11.74 -0.49
CA ALA A 91 -4.41 13.00 -0.10
C ALA A 91 -4.57 13.24 1.41
N SER A 92 -5.73 12.86 1.97
CA SER A 92 -6.01 12.99 3.41
C SER A 92 -5.38 11.87 4.24
N THR A 93 -5.47 10.63 3.77
CA THR A 93 -5.00 9.44 4.49
C THR A 93 -4.18 8.57 3.57
N ARG A 94 -2.87 8.63 3.74
CA ARG A 94 -1.92 7.88 2.91
C ARG A 94 -2.00 6.38 3.19
N VAL A 95 -1.61 5.58 2.21
CA VAL A 95 -1.65 4.11 2.33
C VAL A 95 -0.87 3.58 3.54
N PRO A 96 0.35 4.04 3.88
CA PRO A 96 1.04 3.62 5.09
C PRO A 96 0.20 3.76 6.38
N ARG A 97 -0.50 4.89 6.52
CA ARG A 97 -1.39 5.16 7.65
C ARG A 97 -2.64 4.28 7.63
N LEU A 98 -3.19 4.00 6.44
CA LEU A 98 -4.30 3.05 6.28
C LEU A 98 -3.88 1.64 6.73
N LEU A 99 -2.69 1.18 6.37
CA LEU A 99 -2.18 -0.13 6.78
C LEU A 99 -2.06 -0.23 8.31
N ALA A 100 -1.53 0.81 8.96
CA ALA A 100 -1.47 0.87 10.41
C ALA A 100 -2.87 0.90 11.05
N ALA A 101 -3.79 1.69 10.52
CA ALA A 101 -5.17 1.78 11.03
C ALA A 101 -5.92 0.44 10.92
N LEU A 102 -5.77 -0.26 9.79
CA LEU A 102 -6.36 -1.60 9.59
C LEU A 102 -5.77 -2.64 10.55
N HIS A 103 -4.47 -2.52 10.87
CA HIS A 103 -3.82 -3.35 11.87
C HIS A 103 -4.43 -3.15 13.26
N VAL A 104 -4.52 -1.90 13.71
CA VAL A 104 -5.11 -1.53 15.01
C VAL A 104 -6.56 -2.00 15.12
N ALA A 105 -7.33 -1.81 14.05
CA ALA A 105 -8.72 -2.25 13.99
C ALA A 105 -8.89 -3.77 13.89
N ARG A 106 -7.81 -4.55 13.72
CA ARG A 106 -7.83 -5.99 13.39
C ARG A 106 -8.79 -6.30 12.25
N ALA A 107 -8.80 -5.43 11.23
CA ALA A 107 -9.79 -5.47 10.16
C ALA A 107 -9.65 -6.73 9.31
N THR A 108 -10.78 -7.38 9.01
CA THR A 108 -10.86 -8.48 8.04
C THR A 108 -11.78 -8.07 6.90
N GLY A 109 -11.26 -8.07 5.67
CA GLY A 109 -11.95 -7.50 4.53
C GLY A 109 -11.06 -7.21 3.33
N ALA A 110 -11.51 -6.31 2.47
CA ALA A 110 -10.80 -5.90 1.27
C ALA A 110 -10.64 -4.38 1.21
N LEU A 111 -9.41 -3.92 0.99
CA LEU A 111 -9.07 -2.53 0.69
C LEU A 111 -8.89 -2.38 -0.82
N THR A 112 -9.74 -1.57 -1.44
CA THR A 112 -9.57 -1.14 -2.83
C THR A 112 -8.87 0.21 -2.83
N LEU A 113 -7.85 0.36 -3.67
CA LEU A 113 -7.10 1.59 -3.89
C LEU A 113 -7.20 1.98 -5.37
N ALA A 114 -7.53 3.22 -5.66
CA ALA A 114 -7.67 3.71 -7.04
C ALA A 114 -6.99 5.07 -7.24
N ARG A 115 -6.22 5.22 -8.31
CA ARG A 115 -5.64 6.50 -8.75
C ARG A 115 -5.68 6.59 -10.28
N GLY A 116 -6.62 7.38 -10.80
CA GLY A 116 -6.88 7.44 -12.23
C GLY A 116 -7.22 6.04 -12.78
N PRO A 117 -6.49 5.54 -13.80
CA PRO A 117 -6.71 4.20 -14.34
C PRO A 117 -6.14 3.08 -13.47
N LEU A 118 -5.30 3.39 -12.47
CA LEU A 118 -4.64 2.38 -11.64
C LEU A 118 -5.60 1.90 -10.55
N LYS A 119 -5.80 0.59 -10.46
CA LYS A 119 -6.64 -0.07 -9.44
C LYS A 119 -5.89 -1.22 -8.80
N LYS A 120 -5.92 -1.25 -7.46
CA LYS A 120 -5.33 -2.32 -6.65
C LYS A 120 -6.32 -2.76 -5.59
N LEU A 121 -6.31 -4.05 -5.29
CA LEU A 121 -7.15 -4.66 -4.26
C LEU A 121 -6.28 -5.48 -3.33
N VAL A 122 -6.44 -5.27 -2.03
CA VAL A 122 -5.64 -5.92 -0.98
C VAL A 122 -6.60 -6.55 0.03
N LEU A 123 -6.43 -7.84 0.28
CA LEU A 123 -7.21 -8.57 1.28
C LEU A 123 -6.47 -8.56 2.62
N PHE A 124 -7.24 -8.38 3.68
CA PHE A 124 -6.77 -8.37 5.06
C PHE A 124 -7.47 -9.45 5.87
N GLU A 125 -6.71 -10.13 6.73
CA GLU A 125 -7.21 -10.99 7.81
C GLU A 125 -6.60 -10.48 9.13
N GLU A 126 -7.45 -10.20 10.12
CA GLU A 126 -7.04 -9.69 11.44
C GLU A 126 -6.05 -8.51 11.39
N GLY A 127 -6.26 -7.60 10.44
CA GLY A 127 -5.43 -6.42 10.25
C GLY A 127 -4.09 -6.68 9.54
N ARG A 128 -3.92 -7.86 8.91
CA ARG A 128 -2.70 -8.24 8.20
C ARG A 128 -2.98 -8.48 6.71
N PRO A 129 -2.18 -7.89 5.80
CA PRO A 129 -2.30 -8.20 4.37
C PRO A 129 -2.02 -9.67 4.11
N VAL A 130 -2.94 -10.33 3.41
CA VAL A 130 -2.81 -11.75 3.03
C VAL A 130 -2.79 -11.98 1.52
N PHE A 131 -3.28 -11.02 0.74
CA PHE A 131 -3.33 -11.09 -0.71
C PHE A 131 -3.38 -9.69 -1.32
N ALA A 132 -2.87 -9.54 -2.53
CA ALA A 132 -3.03 -8.32 -3.31
C ALA A 132 -3.06 -8.62 -4.81
N VAL A 133 -3.86 -7.84 -5.54
CA VAL A 133 -3.92 -7.86 -7.00
C VAL A 133 -3.91 -6.43 -7.53
N SER A 134 -3.38 -6.28 -8.73
CA SER A 134 -3.22 -4.99 -9.41
C SER A 134 -3.55 -5.12 -10.88
N ASN A 135 -4.11 -4.06 -11.46
CA ASN A 135 -4.33 -3.98 -12.91
C ASN A 135 -3.06 -3.60 -13.70
N VAL A 136 -1.97 -3.26 -13.03
CA VAL A 136 -0.69 -2.92 -13.66
C VAL A 136 0.00 -4.18 -14.19
N PRO A 137 0.29 -4.28 -15.51
CA PRO A 137 0.86 -5.50 -16.09
C PRO A 137 2.20 -5.92 -15.48
N SER A 138 3.08 -4.96 -15.15
CA SER A 138 4.40 -5.22 -14.57
C SER A 138 4.35 -5.79 -13.14
N GLU A 139 3.22 -5.68 -12.45
CA GLU A 139 3.03 -6.16 -11.07
C GLU A 139 2.45 -7.60 -11.02
N ARG A 140 2.20 -8.22 -12.18
CA ARG A 140 1.64 -9.58 -12.28
C ARG A 140 2.69 -10.63 -11.90
N PHE A 141 2.22 -11.71 -11.27
CA PHE A 141 3.07 -12.82 -10.81
C PHE A 141 3.89 -13.45 -11.95
N ALA A 142 3.30 -13.55 -13.14
CA ALA A 142 3.95 -14.03 -14.35
C ALA A 142 5.20 -13.21 -14.73
N VAL A 143 5.11 -11.89 -14.67
CA VAL A 143 6.22 -10.98 -14.98
C VAL A 143 7.33 -11.14 -13.94
N ARG A 144 6.98 -11.30 -12.66
CA ARG A 144 7.94 -11.60 -11.61
C ARG A 144 8.68 -12.93 -11.86
N CYS A 145 7.97 -13.98 -12.26
CA CYS A 145 8.59 -15.27 -12.55
C CYS A 145 9.68 -15.16 -13.63
N VAL A 146 9.43 -14.36 -14.68
CA VAL A 146 10.43 -14.10 -15.72
C VAL A 146 11.57 -13.26 -15.19
N ARG A 147 11.27 -12.17 -14.47
CA ARG A 147 12.26 -11.26 -13.88
C ARG A 147 13.24 -11.97 -12.93
N GLU A 148 12.75 -12.96 -12.17
CA GLU A 148 13.54 -13.75 -11.22
C GLU A 148 14.15 -15.02 -11.82
N GLY A 149 14.01 -15.23 -13.14
CA GLY A 149 14.56 -16.39 -13.84
C GLY A 149 13.91 -17.73 -13.48
N VAL A 150 12.69 -17.72 -12.91
CA VAL A 150 11.89 -18.93 -12.69
C VAL A 150 11.41 -19.52 -14.01
N LEU A 151 11.08 -18.65 -14.97
CA LEU A 151 10.62 -19.03 -16.31
C LEU A 151 11.32 -18.18 -17.36
N SER A 152 11.54 -18.74 -18.55
CA SER A 152 11.78 -17.93 -19.75
C SER A 152 10.47 -17.33 -20.26
N PRO A 153 10.50 -16.23 -21.04
CA PRO A 153 9.31 -15.68 -21.68
C PRO A 153 8.56 -16.71 -22.54
N GLU A 154 9.29 -17.58 -23.23
CA GLU A 154 8.75 -18.63 -24.10
C GLU A 154 8.04 -19.72 -23.28
N ALA A 155 8.67 -20.16 -22.18
CA ALA A 155 8.08 -21.14 -21.27
C ALA A 155 6.81 -20.60 -20.61
N LEU A 156 6.80 -19.32 -20.23
CA LEU A 156 5.60 -18.66 -19.70
C LEU A 156 4.47 -18.67 -20.74
N GLY A 157 4.77 -18.32 -22.00
CA GLY A 157 3.78 -18.33 -23.08
C GLY A 157 3.16 -19.71 -23.30
N ALA A 158 3.98 -20.76 -23.34
CA ALA A 158 3.51 -22.14 -23.51
C ALA A 158 2.60 -22.58 -22.35
N ILE A 159 2.98 -22.29 -21.10
CA ILE A 159 2.19 -22.65 -19.92
C ILE A 159 0.86 -21.90 -19.90
N LEU A 160 0.85 -20.59 -20.20
CA LEU A 160 -0.38 -19.79 -20.23
C LEU A 160 -1.36 -20.25 -21.31
N ALA A 161 -0.86 -20.67 -22.47
CA ALA A 161 -1.69 -21.24 -23.54
C ALA A 161 -2.34 -22.57 -23.13
N GLU A 162 -1.65 -23.37 -22.31
CA GLU A 162 -2.15 -24.67 -21.84
C GLU A 162 -3.18 -24.53 -20.71
N ILE A 163 -2.89 -23.72 -19.68
CA ILE A 163 -3.75 -23.62 -18.50
C ILE A 163 -5.00 -22.75 -18.73
N GLY A 164 -4.97 -21.90 -19.75
CA GLY A 164 -6.01 -20.93 -20.08
C GLY A 164 -6.12 -19.77 -19.08
N PRO A 165 -6.95 -18.76 -19.38
CA PRO A 165 -6.95 -17.48 -18.65
C PRO A 165 -7.51 -17.56 -17.21
N ARG A 166 -8.23 -18.62 -16.85
CA ARG A 166 -8.90 -18.76 -15.54
C ARG A 166 -8.11 -19.58 -14.52
N SER A 167 -6.97 -20.13 -14.92
CA SER A 167 -6.16 -21.02 -14.09
C SER A 167 -5.02 -20.26 -13.41
N PRO A 168 -4.82 -20.43 -12.09
CA PRO A 168 -3.76 -19.76 -11.36
C PRO A 168 -2.36 -20.28 -11.76
N LEU A 169 -1.54 -19.42 -12.36
CA LEU A 169 -0.16 -19.76 -12.78
C LEU A 169 0.71 -20.28 -11.62
N ASN A 170 0.59 -19.69 -10.43
CA ASN A 170 1.35 -20.08 -9.25
C ASN A 170 1.09 -21.54 -8.81
N GLU A 171 -0.13 -22.05 -8.95
CA GLU A 171 -0.44 -23.46 -8.68
C GLU A 171 0.07 -24.37 -9.81
N ALA A 172 -0.09 -23.93 -11.06
CA ALA A 172 0.39 -24.63 -12.24
C ALA A 172 1.90 -24.88 -12.22
N LEU A 173 2.68 -23.92 -11.69
CA LEU A 173 4.14 -24.06 -11.55
C LEU A 173 4.56 -25.03 -10.45
N VAL A 174 3.79 -25.12 -9.36
CA VAL A 174 4.04 -26.11 -8.31
C VAL A 174 3.70 -27.51 -8.79
N ALA A 175 2.56 -27.69 -9.46
CA ALA A 175 2.15 -28.98 -10.01
C ALA A 175 3.17 -29.55 -11.03
N ARG A 176 3.90 -28.67 -11.73
CA ARG A 176 4.95 -29.02 -12.69
C ARG A 176 6.35 -29.18 -12.06
N GLY A 177 6.50 -28.97 -10.76
CA GLY A 177 7.79 -29.01 -10.06
C GLY A 177 8.74 -27.87 -10.43
N VAL A 178 8.27 -26.82 -11.11
CA VAL A 178 9.07 -25.63 -11.45
C VAL A 178 9.27 -24.74 -10.22
N LEU A 179 8.27 -24.70 -9.33
CA LEU A 179 8.33 -24.03 -8.04
C LEU A 179 8.05 -25.03 -6.92
N ASP A 180 8.82 -24.96 -5.84
CA ASP A 180 8.41 -25.56 -4.57
C ASP A 180 7.46 -24.62 -3.80
N ASP A 181 6.72 -25.16 -2.84
CA ASP A 181 5.73 -24.40 -2.06
C ASP A 181 6.37 -23.26 -1.25
N ALA A 182 7.58 -23.44 -0.74
CA ALA A 182 8.26 -22.42 0.07
C ALA A 182 8.65 -21.21 -0.79
N ARG A 183 9.19 -21.44 -1.98
CA ARG A 183 9.53 -20.42 -2.98
C ARG A 183 8.27 -19.74 -3.50
N ARG A 184 7.21 -20.51 -3.78
CA ARG A 184 5.89 -19.94 -4.15
C ARG A 184 5.40 -18.95 -3.10
N VAL A 185 5.37 -19.36 -1.82
CA VAL A 185 4.91 -18.50 -0.73
C VAL A 185 5.75 -17.23 -0.66
N ARG A 186 7.09 -17.31 -0.64
CA ARG A 186 7.97 -16.13 -0.64
C ARG A 186 7.67 -15.18 -1.78
N MET A 187 7.62 -15.67 -3.02
CA MET A 187 7.35 -14.85 -4.21
C MET A 187 5.98 -14.16 -4.15
N ILE A 188 4.96 -14.81 -3.57
CA ILE A 188 3.64 -14.21 -3.37
C ILE A 188 3.73 -13.04 -2.38
N GLY A 189 4.41 -13.20 -1.24
CA GLY A 189 4.55 -12.08 -0.30
C GLY A 189 5.39 -10.94 -0.81
N ASP A 190 6.43 -11.23 -1.59
CA ASP A 190 7.20 -10.19 -2.27
C ASP A 190 6.33 -9.44 -3.28
N GLN A 191 5.46 -10.15 -4.01
CA GLN A 191 4.50 -9.55 -4.93
C GLN A 191 3.51 -8.64 -4.18
N ILE A 192 2.92 -9.13 -3.08
CA ILE A 192 2.01 -8.33 -2.25
C ILE A 192 2.72 -7.07 -1.76
N SER A 193 3.97 -7.19 -1.31
CA SER A 193 4.77 -6.09 -0.81
C SER A 193 5.05 -5.05 -1.91
N GLU A 194 5.47 -5.47 -3.11
CA GLU A 194 5.70 -4.56 -4.24
C GLU A 194 4.42 -3.85 -4.70
N ILE A 195 3.27 -4.55 -4.72
CA ILE A 195 1.97 -3.95 -5.05
C ILE A 195 1.61 -2.86 -4.03
N LEU A 196 1.86 -3.09 -2.73
CA LEU A 196 1.61 -2.12 -1.68
C LEU A 196 2.59 -0.94 -1.74
N TRP A 197 3.89 -1.19 -1.86
CA TRP A 197 4.92 -0.14 -1.90
C TRP A 197 4.75 0.82 -3.08
N SER A 198 4.34 0.33 -4.24
CA SER A 198 4.03 1.18 -5.41
C SER A 198 2.85 2.15 -5.17
N THR A 199 2.09 2.00 -4.08
CA THR A 199 1.05 2.95 -3.66
C THR A 199 1.51 3.98 -2.64
N PHE A 200 2.66 3.80 -1.99
CA PHE A 200 3.10 4.68 -0.90
C PHE A 200 3.43 6.10 -1.38
N ALA A 201 3.78 6.23 -2.65
CA ALA A 201 3.99 7.53 -3.30
C ALA A 201 2.69 8.20 -3.75
N TRP A 202 1.53 7.54 -3.66
CA TRP A 202 0.26 8.12 -4.08
C TRP A 202 -0.15 9.23 -3.11
N ARG A 203 -0.43 10.42 -3.66
CA ARG A 203 -0.86 11.61 -2.91
C ARG A 203 -2.26 12.08 -3.29
N GLU A 204 -2.91 11.32 -4.17
CA GLU A 204 -4.24 11.56 -4.71
C GLU A 204 -4.84 10.20 -5.07
N GLY A 205 -6.17 10.16 -5.20
CA GLY A 205 -6.92 8.94 -5.47
C GLY A 205 -7.78 8.53 -4.28
N SER A 206 -8.52 7.44 -4.42
CA SER A 206 -9.48 7.00 -3.42
C SER A 206 -9.12 5.64 -2.84
N TYR A 207 -9.63 5.39 -1.64
CA TYR A 207 -9.67 4.07 -1.04
C TYR A 207 -11.09 3.71 -0.63
N ARG A 208 -11.40 2.40 -0.64
CA ARG A 208 -12.65 1.83 -0.14
C ARG A 208 -12.35 0.57 0.66
N LEU A 209 -12.91 0.47 1.86
CA LEU A 209 -12.83 -0.73 2.69
C LEU A 209 -14.17 -1.46 2.67
N LEU A 210 -14.11 -2.76 2.39
CA LEU A 210 -15.24 -3.66 2.47
C LEU A 210 -14.98 -4.70 3.55
N ALA A 211 -15.80 -4.70 4.60
CA ALA A 211 -15.71 -5.69 5.67
C ALA A 211 -16.21 -7.08 5.22
N GLY A 212 -15.68 -8.12 5.84
CA GLY A 212 -16.11 -9.51 5.69
C GLY A 212 -15.12 -10.40 4.95
N SER A 213 -15.10 -11.69 5.32
CA SER A 213 -14.24 -12.71 4.71
C SER A 213 -14.66 -12.97 3.27
N ARG A 214 -13.81 -12.60 2.30
CA ARG A 214 -14.16 -12.62 0.87
C ARG A 214 -13.12 -13.26 -0.03
N ALA A 215 -12.29 -14.16 0.48
CA ALA A 215 -11.55 -15.05 -0.40
C ALA A 215 -12.49 -16.14 -0.92
N ARG A 216 -12.96 -16.03 -2.17
CA ARG A 216 -13.73 -17.10 -2.86
C ARG A 216 -12.95 -18.41 -3.01
N ARG A 217 -11.62 -18.37 -2.86
CA ARG A 217 -10.71 -19.52 -3.02
C ARG A 217 -9.74 -19.59 -1.84
N PRO A 218 -9.19 -20.77 -1.51
CA PRO A 218 -8.06 -20.88 -0.59
C PRO A 218 -6.85 -20.18 -1.20
N ILE A 219 -6.60 -18.93 -0.78
CA ILE A 219 -5.41 -18.18 -1.19
C ILE A 219 -4.24 -18.72 -0.38
N ALA A 220 -3.09 -18.94 -1.02
CA ALA A 220 -1.85 -19.22 -0.29
C ALA A 220 -1.54 -18.04 0.64
N ARG A 221 -1.76 -18.25 1.95
CA ARG A 221 -1.76 -17.18 2.93
C ARG A 221 -0.33 -16.84 3.33
N MET A 222 0.16 -15.68 2.87
CA MET A 222 1.32 -15.03 3.46
C MET A 222 0.79 -14.01 4.46
N VAL A 223 1.19 -14.11 5.72
CA VAL A 223 0.81 -13.12 6.73
C VAL A 223 1.95 -12.10 6.87
N LEU A 224 1.76 -10.90 6.31
CA LEU A 224 2.74 -9.82 6.42
C LEU A 224 2.49 -8.97 7.66
N CYS A 225 3.55 -8.56 8.34
CA CYS A 225 3.48 -7.55 9.41
C CYS A 225 3.33 -6.15 8.78
N PRO A 226 2.22 -5.42 9.01
CA PRO A 226 2.02 -4.10 8.41
C PRO A 226 3.10 -3.09 8.78
N GLY A 227 3.57 -3.10 10.04
CA GLY A 227 4.61 -2.19 10.51
C GLY A 227 5.93 -2.36 9.76
N SER A 228 6.42 -3.61 9.67
CA SER A 228 7.62 -3.93 8.89
C SER A 228 7.45 -3.61 7.40
N LEU A 229 6.27 -3.85 6.84
CA LEU A 229 5.97 -3.52 5.45
C LEU A 229 6.04 -2.01 5.18
N VAL A 230 5.54 -1.19 6.12
CA VAL A 230 5.59 0.28 6.01
C VAL A 230 7.01 0.80 6.13
N LEU A 231 7.76 0.36 7.14
CA LEU A 231 9.16 0.77 7.34
C LEU A 231 9.99 0.46 6.09
N GLU A 232 9.93 -0.78 5.61
CA GLU A 232 10.70 -1.20 4.44
C GLU A 232 10.25 -0.50 3.15
N GLY A 233 8.93 -0.30 3.00
CA GLY A 233 8.40 0.40 1.84
C GLY A 233 8.91 1.84 1.75
N LEU A 234 8.90 2.58 2.86
CA LEU A 234 9.41 3.95 2.88
C LEU A 234 10.92 4.01 2.65
N ARG A 235 11.70 3.07 3.21
CA ARG A 235 13.14 2.94 2.92
C ARG A 235 13.41 2.72 1.42
N ARG A 236 12.53 2.02 0.71
CA ARG A 236 12.69 1.71 -0.71
C ARG A 236 12.17 2.80 -1.64
N THR A 237 10.99 3.33 -1.37
CA THR A 237 10.24 4.10 -2.38
C THR A 237 10.15 5.59 -2.12
N ALA A 238 10.33 6.06 -0.88
CA ALA A 238 10.25 7.49 -0.60
C ALA A 238 11.47 8.22 -1.18
N THR A 239 11.29 9.38 -1.81
CA THR A 239 12.42 10.22 -2.26
C THR A 239 12.87 11.17 -1.14
N LEU A 240 14.12 11.62 -1.18
CA LEU A 240 14.65 12.51 -0.15
C LEU A 240 13.89 13.85 -0.10
N GLU A 241 13.56 14.42 -1.26
CA GLU A 241 12.79 15.66 -1.36
C GLU A 241 11.42 15.51 -0.69
N ARG A 242 10.76 14.37 -0.92
CA ARG A 242 9.45 14.08 -0.34
C ARG A 242 9.54 13.89 1.17
N LEU A 243 10.57 13.19 1.64
CA LEU A 243 10.82 12.97 3.05
C LEU A 243 11.06 14.29 3.80
N ARG A 244 11.84 15.22 3.24
CA ARG A 244 12.04 16.57 3.80
C ARG A 244 10.75 17.37 3.91
N LEU A 245 9.85 17.22 2.94
CA LEU A 245 8.53 17.87 2.98
C LEU A 245 7.60 17.24 4.02
N ASP A 246 7.69 15.93 4.24
CA ASP A 246 6.88 15.23 5.22
C ASP A 246 7.39 15.43 6.65
N LEU A 247 8.71 15.52 6.84
CA LEU A 247 9.38 15.70 8.12
C LEU A 247 10.24 16.97 8.10
N PRO A 248 9.67 18.13 8.46
CA PRO A 248 10.45 19.35 8.61
C PRO A 248 11.53 19.21 9.69
N ASP A 249 12.72 19.76 9.42
CA ASP A 249 13.91 19.68 10.29
C ASP A 249 13.65 20.00 11.77
N MET A 250 12.82 21.00 12.04
CA MET A 250 12.57 21.55 13.39
C MET A 250 11.47 20.80 14.14
N LEU A 251 10.81 19.83 13.51
CA LEU A 251 9.80 19.01 14.15
C LEU A 251 10.44 18.15 15.24
N ALA A 252 9.83 18.09 16.43
CA ALA A 252 10.26 17.19 17.48
C ALA A 252 9.35 15.95 17.49
N LEU A 253 9.95 14.78 17.73
CA LEU A 253 9.26 13.49 17.76
C LEU A 253 9.45 12.84 19.13
N ALA A 254 8.37 12.26 19.66
CA ALA A 254 8.37 11.50 20.91
C ALA A 254 7.66 10.15 20.72
N PRO A 255 7.88 9.15 21.59
CA PRO A 255 7.19 7.88 21.50
C PRO A 255 5.68 8.09 21.70
N ALA A 256 4.89 7.43 20.87
CA ALA A 256 3.44 7.40 21.04
C ALA A 256 3.08 6.71 22.37
N ALA A 257 1.97 7.12 22.99
CA ALA A 257 1.57 6.59 24.29
C ALA A 257 1.13 5.12 24.24
N ASP A 258 0.57 4.68 23.11
CA ASP A 258 0.09 3.32 22.88
C ASP A 258 0.51 2.85 21.47
N PRO A 259 1.79 2.46 21.29
CA PRO A 259 2.32 2.09 19.99
C PRO A 259 1.67 0.79 19.50
N PRO A 260 1.10 0.75 18.28
CA PRO A 260 0.28 -0.37 17.83
C PRO A 260 1.08 -1.60 17.38
N PHE A 261 2.41 -1.50 17.33
CA PHE A 261 3.30 -2.58 16.94
C PHE A 261 4.32 -2.84 18.05
N ALA A 262 4.51 -4.12 18.40
CA ALA A 262 5.57 -4.51 19.33
C ALA A 262 6.94 -4.36 18.66
N HIS A 263 7.97 -4.00 19.43
CA HIS A 263 9.34 -3.83 18.93
C HIS A 263 9.89 -5.09 18.21
N GLY A 264 9.52 -6.29 18.66
CA GLY A 264 9.97 -7.55 18.07
C GLY A 264 9.37 -7.86 16.68
N ASP A 265 8.28 -7.20 16.31
CA ASP A 265 7.59 -7.43 15.03
C ASP A 265 8.14 -6.53 13.90
N LEU A 266 9.05 -5.62 14.25
CA LEU A 266 9.57 -4.58 13.37
C LEU A 266 11.02 -4.86 13.02
N ALA A 267 11.32 -4.86 11.72
CA ALA A 267 12.70 -4.92 11.23
C ALA A 267 13.40 -3.57 11.44
N ILE A 268 13.96 -3.36 12.64
CA ILE A 268 14.69 -2.15 13.04
C ILE A 268 16.18 -2.47 13.14
N ALA A 269 17.01 -1.72 12.41
CA ALA A 269 18.46 -1.83 12.48
C ALA A 269 19.03 -1.18 13.74
N ALA A 270 20.26 -1.53 14.14
CA ALA A 270 20.87 -1.01 15.37
C ALA A 270 20.94 0.53 15.41
N GLY A 271 21.30 1.18 14.30
CA GLY A 271 21.33 2.65 14.22
C GLY A 271 19.94 3.29 14.34
N GLU A 272 18.92 2.66 13.77
CA GLU A 272 17.53 3.09 13.86
C GLU A 272 16.99 2.93 15.29
N ALA A 273 17.34 1.84 15.98
CA ALA A 273 16.97 1.63 17.37
C ALA A 273 17.58 2.69 18.30
N SER A 274 18.85 3.05 18.07
CA SER A 274 19.50 4.17 18.78
C SER A 274 18.77 5.48 18.54
N MET A 275 18.43 5.78 17.28
CA MET A 275 17.67 6.98 16.92
C MET A 275 16.30 7.02 17.61
N LEU A 276 15.59 5.89 17.64
CA LEU A 276 14.28 5.78 18.31
C LEU A 276 14.40 6.04 19.81
N GLY A 277 15.45 5.51 20.46
CA GLY A 277 15.72 5.75 21.89
C GLY A 277 16.06 7.21 22.23
N GLN A 278 16.49 8.01 21.24
CA GLN A 278 16.78 9.43 21.42
C GLN A 278 15.59 10.35 21.11
N ALA A 279 14.58 9.84 20.38
CA ALA A 279 13.36 10.57 20.03
C ALA A 279 12.42 10.69 21.23
N ASP A 280 12.78 11.54 22.18
CA ASP A 280 12.10 11.78 23.48
C ASP A 280 11.27 13.09 23.50
N GLY A 281 11.08 13.74 22.35
CA GLY A 281 10.44 15.05 22.20
C GLY A 281 11.36 16.25 22.49
N THR A 282 12.55 16.03 23.06
CA THR A 282 13.55 17.09 23.32
C THR A 282 14.44 17.36 22.12
N LYS A 283 14.49 16.43 21.15
CA LYS A 283 15.32 16.52 19.95
C LYS A 283 14.46 16.73 18.72
N THR A 284 14.93 17.59 17.83
CA THR A 284 14.31 17.79 16.52
C THR A 284 14.72 16.70 15.55
N VAL A 285 14.02 16.56 14.42
CA VAL A 285 14.39 15.66 13.32
C VAL A 285 15.84 15.90 12.90
N ARG A 286 16.26 17.17 12.79
CA ARG A 286 17.66 17.53 12.49
C ARG A 286 18.63 16.98 13.53
N ASP A 287 18.32 17.14 14.81
CA ASP A 287 19.17 16.64 15.90
C ASP A 287 19.28 15.11 15.85
N LEU A 288 18.16 14.42 15.63
CA LEU A 288 18.11 12.95 15.55
C LEU A 288 18.94 12.41 14.38
N ILE A 289 18.90 13.07 13.22
CA ILE A 289 19.74 12.71 12.07
C ILE A 289 21.22 12.82 12.46
N VAL A 290 21.63 13.97 13.01
CA VAL A 290 23.03 14.22 13.39
C VAL A 290 23.52 13.22 14.43
N LEU A 291 22.72 12.93 15.46
CA LEU A 291 23.13 12.06 16.56
C LEU A 291 23.10 10.56 16.23
N SER A 292 22.31 10.16 15.23
CA SER A 292 22.22 8.75 14.82
C SER A 292 23.44 8.23 14.07
N GLY A 293 24.18 9.12 13.39
CA GLY A 293 25.26 8.75 12.48
C GLY A 293 24.79 8.04 11.19
N LEU A 294 23.48 7.96 10.94
CA LEU A 294 22.91 7.44 9.70
C LEU A 294 22.87 8.54 8.63
N ASP A 295 22.81 8.14 7.36
CA ASP A 295 22.58 9.11 6.28
C ASP A 295 21.19 9.73 6.40
N GLU A 296 21.06 10.98 5.92
CA GLU A 296 19.84 11.79 6.06
C GLU A 296 18.60 11.09 5.49
N ARG A 297 18.74 10.47 4.31
CA ARG A 297 17.62 9.83 3.61
C ARG A 297 17.11 8.62 4.41
N SER A 298 18.01 7.73 4.83
CA SER A 298 17.63 6.56 5.64
C SER A 298 17.02 6.98 6.97
N SER A 299 17.59 8.01 7.61
CA SER A 299 17.07 8.58 8.87
C SER A 299 15.64 9.09 8.71
N LEU A 300 15.40 9.93 7.69
CA LEU A 300 14.08 10.48 7.44
C LEU A 300 13.07 9.40 7.04
N ALA A 301 13.49 8.40 6.24
CA ALA A 301 12.61 7.29 5.87
C ALA A 301 12.16 6.48 7.09
N PHE A 302 13.09 6.19 8.01
CA PHE A 302 12.80 5.49 9.25
C PHE A 302 11.88 6.29 10.18
N LEU A 303 12.21 7.56 10.44
CA LEU A 303 11.37 8.45 11.27
C LEU A 303 9.98 8.62 10.67
N GLN A 304 9.88 8.76 9.34
CA GLN A 304 8.59 8.88 8.66
C GLN A 304 7.78 7.61 8.84
N GLY A 305 8.41 6.46 8.67
CA GLY A 305 7.74 5.18 8.87
C GLY A 305 7.24 4.99 10.29
N CYS A 306 8.06 5.31 11.29
CA CYS A 306 7.66 5.30 12.69
C CYS A 306 6.45 6.21 12.96
N ARG A 307 6.38 7.38 12.32
CA ARG A 307 5.24 8.30 12.45
C ARG A 307 3.98 7.78 11.74
N GLU A 308 4.11 7.21 10.55
CA GLU A 308 2.97 6.65 9.80
C GLU A 308 2.37 5.43 10.50
N ILE A 309 3.18 4.64 11.21
CA ILE A 309 2.74 3.45 11.96
C ILE A 309 2.43 3.74 13.43
N GLY A 310 2.48 5.00 13.88
CA GLY A 310 2.08 5.39 15.23
C GLY A 310 3.05 4.95 16.34
N ILE A 311 4.33 4.78 16.03
CA ILE A 311 5.39 4.59 17.04
C ILE A 311 5.89 5.93 17.56
N LEU A 312 5.95 6.94 16.68
CA LEU A 312 6.36 8.30 17.02
C LEU A 312 5.22 9.28 16.74
N ASP A 313 5.00 10.21 17.67
CA ASP A 313 4.08 11.33 17.53
C ASP A 313 4.84 12.66 17.46
N GLU A 314 4.20 13.63 16.82
CA GLU A 314 4.70 15.00 16.75
C GLU A 314 4.49 15.74 18.08
N VAL A 315 5.54 16.36 18.58
CA VAL A 315 5.44 17.21 19.77
C VAL A 315 5.36 18.67 19.34
N THR A 316 4.18 19.27 19.52
CA THR A 316 4.04 20.72 19.33
C THR A 316 4.74 21.44 20.47
N ARG A 317 5.90 22.05 20.19
CA ARG A 317 6.51 22.99 21.13
C ARG A 317 5.68 24.27 21.12
N ALA A 318 4.87 24.48 22.16
CA ALA A 318 4.49 25.83 22.51
C ALA A 318 5.79 26.57 22.82
N LEU A 319 6.22 27.46 21.91
CA LEU A 319 7.34 28.35 22.17
C LEU A 319 7.05 29.01 23.51
N ALA A 320 7.83 28.67 24.53
CA ALA A 320 7.80 29.37 25.80
C ALA A 320 8.16 30.81 25.48
N GLY A 321 7.13 31.65 25.32
CA GLY A 321 7.29 33.06 24.99
C GLY A 321 8.29 33.64 25.97
N THR A 322 9.32 34.28 25.43
CA THR A 322 10.34 35.01 26.16
C THR A 322 9.66 35.93 27.19
N ARG A 323 9.43 35.44 28.41
CA ARG A 323 9.11 36.29 29.55
C ARG A 323 10.41 37.05 29.82
N ARG A 324 10.51 38.23 29.22
CA ARG A 324 11.46 39.26 29.64
C ARG A 324 11.27 39.41 31.15
N ILE A 325 12.22 38.90 31.91
CA ILE A 325 12.35 39.23 33.32
C ILE A 325 12.74 40.71 33.34
N GLY A 326 11.75 41.58 33.45
CA GLY A 326 11.97 42.98 33.76
C GLY A 326 12.44 43.05 35.20
N PHE A 327 13.72 43.35 35.42
CA PHE A 327 14.19 43.81 36.71
C PHE A 327 13.68 45.24 36.89
N MET A 328 12.80 45.45 37.88
CA MET A 328 12.57 46.75 38.50
C MET A 328 13.40 46.85 39.77
#